data_AF-A0A2A4TUE7-F1
#
_entry.id   AF-A0A2A4TUE7-F1
#
_cell.length_a   1.000
_cell.length_b   1.000
_cell.length_c   1.000
_cell.angle_alpha   90.00
_cell.angle_beta   90.00
_cell.angle_gamma   90.00
#
_symmetry.space_group_name_H-M   'P 1'
#
loop_
_entity.id
_entity.type
_entity.pdbx_description
1 polymer ?
#
loop_
_entity_poly.entity_id
_entity_poly.type
_entity_poly.pdbx_seq_one_letter_code
_entity_poly.pdbx_strand_id
1 'polypeptide(L)'
;MTGRFADGPIATLSFWLNFIGVNVTFWPLFIIGKEGMPRRYWNYEMFSDFRVMGYSFEQYQTLATYGSWIIALGMVLQTINFIYAAIAGKPASLNPWNSQSLEWTHTESPPGPGNFGDTDVVLDENWSPYNYNKG
;
A
#
# COMPACT_ATOMS: atom_id res chain seq x y z
N MET A 1 9.52 -12.71 5.04
CA MET A 1 10.20 -12.94 3.73
C MET A 1 11.68 -12.61 3.74
N THR A 2 12.12 -11.41 4.12
CA THR A 2 13.57 -11.04 4.13
C THR A 2 14.24 -11.18 5.51
N GLY A 3 13.47 -11.43 6.57
CA GLY A 3 13.97 -11.42 7.95
C GLY A 3 14.44 -10.03 8.43
N ARG A 4 14.05 -8.96 7.74
CA ARG A 4 14.45 -7.59 8.07
C ARG A 4 13.25 -6.65 8.13
N PHE A 5 13.36 -5.67 9.03
CA PHE A 5 12.41 -4.60 9.23
C PHE A 5 12.46 -3.58 8.08
N ALA A 6 11.27 -3.24 7.56
CA ALA A 6 11.07 -2.23 6.52
C ALA A 6 10.34 -0.98 7.03
N ASP A 7 10.05 -0.93 8.33
CA ASP A 7 9.49 0.22 9.02
C ASP A 7 10.55 1.32 9.19
N GLY A 8 10.08 2.57 9.16
CA GLY A 8 10.94 3.74 9.29
C GLY A 8 10.31 5.01 8.75
N PRO A 9 11.01 6.16 8.89
CA PRO A 9 10.49 7.45 8.46
C PRO A 9 10.23 7.51 6.94
N ILE A 10 11.01 6.79 6.13
CA ILE A 10 10.82 6.72 4.67
C ILE A 10 9.55 5.95 4.33
N ALA A 11 9.26 4.84 5.03
CA ALA A 11 8.02 4.09 4.85
C ALA A 11 6.80 4.94 5.19
N THR A 12 6.84 5.65 6.33
CA THR A 12 5.77 6.55 6.74
C THR A 12 5.57 7.72 5.76
N LEU A 13 6.66 8.31 5.27
CA LEU A 13 6.59 9.37 4.26
C LEU A 13 6.00 8.85 2.95
N SER A 14 6.44 7.68 2.48
CA SER A 14 5.93 7.04 1.27
C SER A 14 4.44 6.74 1.38
N PHE A 15 3.99 6.28 2.55
CA PHE A 15 2.57 6.10 2.84
C PHE A 15 1.79 7.40 2.70
N TRP A 16 2.24 8.49 3.33
CA TRP A 16 1.54 9.77 3.27
C TRP A 16 1.51 10.37 1.85
N LEU A 17 2.60 10.25 1.10
CA LEU A 17 2.65 10.67 -0.30
C LEU A 17 1.64 9.89 -1.14
N ASN A 18 1.60 8.56 -1.02
CA ASN A 18 0.62 7.76 -1.74
C ASN A 18 -0.81 8.08 -1.30
N PHE A 19 -1.06 8.22 0.00
CA PHE A 19 -2.38 8.55 0.54
C PHE A 19 -2.88 9.90 0.01
N ILE A 20 -2.06 10.95 0.10
CA ILE A 20 -2.39 12.28 -0.42
C ILE A 20 -2.56 12.21 -1.94
N GLY A 21 -1.62 11.57 -2.65
CA GLY A 21 -1.64 11.44 -4.11
C GLY A 21 -2.90 10.73 -4.61
N VAL A 22 -3.34 9.64 -3.98
CA VAL A 22 -4.59 8.95 -4.29
C VAL A 22 -5.79 9.88 -4.10
N ASN A 23 -5.87 10.59 -2.97
CA ASN A 23 -6.97 11.52 -2.73
C ASN A 23 -6.98 12.65 -3.78
N VAL A 24 -5.83 13.27 -4.07
CA VAL A 24 -5.72 14.35 -5.06
C VAL A 24 -6.01 13.85 -6.48
N THR A 25 -5.67 12.60 -6.80
CA THR A 25 -5.95 12.00 -8.12
C THR A 25 -7.44 11.70 -8.28
N PHE A 26 -8.02 10.96 -7.34
CA PHE A 26 -9.34 10.39 -7.52
C PHE A 26 -10.48 11.31 -7.09
N TRP A 27 -10.28 12.26 -6.17
CA TRP A 27 -11.36 13.20 -5.82
C TRP A 27 -11.87 14.01 -7.02
N PRO A 28 -11.00 14.67 -7.80
CA PRO A 28 -11.39 15.36 -9.03
C PRO A 28 -12.15 14.45 -10.01
N LEU A 29 -11.71 13.19 -10.12
CA LEU A 29 -12.29 12.22 -11.04
C LEU A 29 -13.68 11.77 -10.60
N PHE A 30 -13.94 11.63 -9.29
CA PHE A 30 -15.29 11.37 -8.78
C PHE A 30 -16.26 12.51 -9.10
N ILE A 31 -15.79 13.75 -8.96
CA ILE A 31 -16.59 14.95 -9.24
C ILE A 31 -16.99 14.99 -10.72
N ILE A 32 -16.01 14.98 -11.63
CA ILE A 32 -16.32 15.06 -13.08
C ILE A 32 -17.01 13.81 -13.62
N GLY A 33 -16.74 12.63 -13.01
CA GLY A 33 -17.42 11.39 -13.37
C GLY A 33 -18.91 11.43 -13.02
N LYS A 34 -19.27 12.03 -11.89
CA LYS A 34 -20.67 12.29 -11.52
C LYS A 34 -21.34 13.26 -12.49
N GLU A 35 -20.63 14.29 -12.91
CA GLU A 35 -21.13 15.32 -13.83
C GLU A 35 -21.16 14.87 -15.31
N GLY A 36 -20.90 13.58 -15.56
CA GLY A 36 -21.13 12.95 -16.85
C GLY A 36 -19.93 12.92 -17.78
N MET A 37 -18.70 13.18 -17.30
CA MET A 37 -17.50 12.96 -18.09
C MET A 37 -17.36 11.46 -18.43
N PRO A 38 -17.48 11.05 -19.71
CA PRO A 38 -17.39 9.65 -20.05
C PRO A 38 -15.93 9.16 -20.01
N ARG A 39 -15.74 7.88 -19.70
CA ARG A 39 -14.43 7.23 -19.70
C ARG A 39 -13.85 7.11 -21.12
N ARG A 40 -12.51 7.01 -21.23
CA ARG A 40 -11.74 6.67 -22.45
C ARG A 40 -11.73 7.75 -23.54
N TYR A 41 -11.81 9.02 -23.16
CA TYR A 41 -11.57 10.16 -24.06
C TYR A 41 -10.14 10.67 -23.90
N TRP A 42 -9.49 10.99 -25.01
CA TRP A 42 -8.11 11.48 -25.03
C TRP A 42 -8.06 13.02 -25.12
N ASN A 43 -9.08 13.67 -25.69
CA ASN A 43 -9.25 15.12 -25.71
C ASN A 43 -10.61 15.53 -25.12
N TYR A 44 -10.71 16.82 -24.75
CA TYR A 44 -11.88 17.38 -24.07
C TYR A 44 -12.56 18.52 -24.84
N GLU A 45 -12.17 18.76 -26.10
CA GLU A 45 -12.70 19.84 -26.95
C GLU A 45 -14.22 19.75 -27.12
N MET A 46 -14.77 18.53 -27.28
CA MET A 46 -16.21 18.29 -27.36
C MET A 46 -16.97 18.71 -26.08
N PHE A 47 -16.27 18.84 -24.95
CA PHE A 47 -16.83 19.20 -23.65
C PHE A 47 -16.43 20.63 -23.22
N SER A 48 -16.00 21.47 -24.16
CA SER A 48 -15.51 22.84 -23.88
C SER A 48 -16.49 23.70 -23.11
N ASP A 49 -17.79 23.47 -23.29
CA ASP A 49 -18.88 24.24 -22.69
C ASP A 49 -19.27 23.71 -21.30
N PHE A 50 -18.88 22.47 -20.98
CA PHE A 50 -19.15 21.88 -19.68
C PHE A 50 -18.22 22.46 -18.62
N ARG A 51 -18.82 22.90 -17.50
CA ARG A 51 -18.13 23.44 -16.34
C ARG A 51 -18.70 22.81 -15.08
N VAL A 52 -17.81 22.37 -14.20
CA VAL A 52 -18.16 21.86 -12.88
C VAL A 52 -17.55 22.81 -11.86
N MET A 53 -18.38 23.40 -11.00
CA MET A 53 -17.95 24.41 -10.02
C MET A 53 -17.08 25.53 -10.63
N GLY A 54 -17.36 25.91 -11.88
CA GLY A 54 -16.62 26.97 -12.61
C GLY A 54 -15.36 26.51 -13.34
N TYR A 55 -14.95 25.25 -13.24
CA TYR A 55 -13.75 24.69 -13.88
C TYR A 55 -14.09 23.72 -15.00
N SER A 56 -13.23 23.62 -16.02
CA SER A 56 -13.37 22.68 -17.13
C SER A 56 -12.94 21.26 -16.73
N PHE A 57 -13.40 20.24 -17.46
CA PHE A 57 -12.93 18.86 -17.25
C PHE A 57 -11.42 18.73 -17.40
N GLU A 58 -10.81 19.49 -18.31
CA GLU A 58 -9.35 19.52 -18.49
C GLU A 58 -8.63 20.00 -17.22
N GLN A 59 -9.15 21.00 -16.52
CA GLN A 59 -8.56 21.49 -15.27
C GLN A 59 -8.61 20.43 -14.16
N TYR A 60 -9.72 19.70 -14.03
CA TYR A 60 -9.82 18.58 -13.08
C TYR A 60 -8.87 17.43 -13.45
N GLN A 61 -8.73 17.12 -14.73
CA GLN A 61 -7.80 16.09 -15.22
C GLN A 61 -6.34 16.50 -15.03
N THR A 62 -6.04 17.79 -15.17
CA THR A 62 -4.71 18.36 -14.86
C THR A 62 -4.40 18.20 -13.37
N LEU A 63 -5.37 18.50 -12.49
CA LEU A 63 -5.21 18.27 -11.05
C LEU A 63 -4.99 16.78 -10.74
N ALA A 64 -5.75 15.89 -11.38
CA ALA A 64 -5.56 14.44 -11.23
C ALA A 64 -4.17 13.99 -11.71
N THR A 65 -3.64 14.62 -12.75
CA THR A 65 -2.28 14.37 -13.25
C THR A 65 -1.23 14.74 -12.20
N TYR A 66 -1.36 15.90 -11.55
CA TYR A 66 -0.47 16.25 -10.43
C TYR A 66 -0.55 15.24 -9.28
N GLY A 67 -1.76 14.79 -8.94
CA GLY A 67 -1.95 13.69 -7.98
C GLY A 67 -1.19 12.42 -8.37
N SER A 68 -1.24 12.04 -9.66
CA SER A 68 -0.56 10.84 -10.16
C SER A 68 0.96 10.93 -10.05
N TRP A 69 1.54 12.12 -10.24
CA TRP A 69 2.97 12.35 -10.03
C TRP A 69 3.38 12.23 -8.55
N ILE A 70 2.50 12.66 -7.62
CA ILE A 70 2.72 12.48 -6.19
C ILE A 70 2.73 10.98 -5.83
N ILE A 71 1.80 10.20 -6.40
CA ILE A 71 1.78 8.74 -6.25
C ILE A 71 3.07 8.14 -6.80
N ALA A 72 3.50 8.53 -8.00
CA ALA A 72 4.72 8.02 -8.61
C ALA A 72 5.95 8.26 -7.70
N LEU A 73 6.09 9.45 -7.12
CA LEU A 73 7.13 9.75 -6.15
C LEU A 73 7.02 8.87 -4.89
N GLY A 74 5.81 8.70 -4.35
CA GLY A 74 5.56 7.82 -3.22
C GLY A 74 5.92 6.36 -3.50
N MET A 75 5.61 5.86 -4.70
CA MET A 75 5.98 4.51 -5.13
C MET A 75 7.49 4.35 -5.25
N VAL A 76 8.20 5.32 -5.82
CA VAL A 76 9.67 5.30 -5.92
C VAL A 76 10.30 5.22 -4.53
N LEU A 77 9.86 6.07 -3.60
CA LEU A 77 10.37 6.05 -2.22
C LEU A 77 10.05 4.73 -1.51
N GLN A 78 8.86 4.17 -1.72
CA GLN A 78 8.47 2.88 -1.17
C GLN A 78 9.36 1.74 -1.71
N THR A 79 9.65 1.74 -3.01
CA THR A 79 10.53 0.75 -3.64
C THR A 79 11.96 0.86 -3.11
N ILE A 80 12.49 2.08 -3.01
CA ILE A 80 13.83 2.31 -2.44
C ILE A 80 13.88 1.80 -0.99
N ASN A 81 12.86 2.10 -0.18
CA ASN A 81 12.78 1.64 1.20
C ASN A 81 12.76 0.10 1.28
N PHE A 82 12.01 -0.58 0.42
CA PHE A 82 11.99 -2.05 0.40
C PHE A 82 13.32 -2.66 -0.02
N ILE A 83 13.98 -2.11 -1.04
CA ILE A 83 15.30 -2.58 -1.47
C ILE A 83 16.33 -2.36 -0.35
N TYR A 84 16.34 -1.17 0.26
CA TYR A 84 17.21 -0.86 1.38
C TYR A 84 16.95 -1.79 2.58
N ALA A 85 15.69 -1.99 2.95
CA ALA A 85 15.31 -2.87 4.05
C ALA A 85 15.74 -4.33 3.79
N ALA A 86 15.62 -4.81 2.56
CA ALA A 86 16.02 -6.17 2.19
C ALA A 86 17.53 -6.40 2.30
N ILE A 87 18.35 -5.40 1.98
CA ILE A 87 19.82 -5.53 1.95
C ILE A 87 20.44 -5.16 3.30
N ALA A 88 20.01 -4.04 3.89
CA ALA A 88 20.66 -3.38 5.02
C ALA A 88 19.71 -3.05 6.19
N GLY A 89 18.43 -3.42 6.10
CA GLY A 89 17.43 -3.18 7.16
C GLY A 89 17.78 -3.88 8.47
N LYS A 90 17.21 -3.43 9.60
CA LYS A 90 17.46 -4.08 10.89
C LYS A 90 16.95 -5.54 10.88
N PRO A 91 17.68 -6.51 11.44
CA PRO A 91 17.19 -7.88 11.56
C PRO A 91 15.89 -7.89 12.37
N ALA A 92 14.89 -8.61 11.86
CA ALA A 92 13.61 -8.79 12.53
C ALA A 92 13.71 -9.92 13.56
N SER A 93 12.94 -9.82 14.64
CA SER A 93 12.71 -10.98 15.51
C SER A 93 11.86 -12.03 14.78
N LEU A 94 11.80 -13.24 15.35
CA LEU A 94 11.01 -14.34 14.78
C LEU A 94 9.51 -13.98 14.69
N ASN A 95 9.00 -13.29 15.70
CA ASN A 95 7.65 -12.72 15.74
C ASN A 95 7.71 -11.21 16.00
N PRO A 96 7.91 -10.37 14.96
CA PRO A 96 8.07 -8.92 15.11
C PRO A 96 6.76 -8.20 15.42
N TRP A 97 5.62 -8.79 15.07
CA TRP A 97 4.29 -8.18 15.21
C TRP A 97 3.45 -8.81 16.32
N ASN A 98 4.03 -9.73 17.09
CA ASN A 98 3.37 -10.48 18.15
C ASN A 98 2.04 -11.15 17.69
N SER A 99 2.06 -11.72 16.49
CA SER A 99 0.90 -12.42 15.92
C SER A 99 0.79 -13.86 16.47
N GLN A 100 -0.44 -14.37 16.57
CA GLN A 100 -0.76 -15.75 16.98
C GLN A 100 -0.93 -16.70 15.79
N SER A 101 -0.84 -16.22 14.55
CA SER A 101 -0.93 -17.07 13.37
C SER A 101 0.29 -18.00 13.23
N LEU A 102 0.11 -19.12 12.53
CA LEU A 102 1.13 -20.17 12.35
C LEU A 102 2.43 -19.62 11.77
N GLU A 103 2.31 -18.70 10.83
CA GLU A 103 3.41 -18.07 10.11
C GLU A 103 4.38 -17.27 11.01
N TRP A 104 3.95 -16.89 12.23
CA TRP A 104 4.77 -16.16 13.20
C TRP A 104 5.10 -16.96 14.46
N THR A 105 4.49 -18.13 14.65
CA THR A 105 4.65 -18.97 15.84
C THR A 105 5.48 -20.23 15.57
N HIS A 106 5.39 -20.78 14.36
CA HIS A 106 5.98 -22.08 14.00
C HIS A 106 6.94 -21.99 12.80
N THR A 107 7.32 -20.77 12.40
CA THR A 107 8.16 -20.54 11.22
C THR A 107 9.28 -19.55 11.54
N GLU A 108 10.48 -19.82 11.03
CA GLU A 108 11.62 -18.90 11.11
C GLU A 108 11.44 -17.71 10.15
N SER A 109 12.10 -16.59 10.44
CA SER A 109 12.09 -15.40 9.58
C SER A 109 13.53 -15.09 9.13
N PRO A 110 13.90 -15.34 7.85
CA PRO A 110 13.07 -15.79 6.73
C PRO A 110 12.74 -17.30 6.76
N PRO A 111 11.59 -17.74 6.19
CA PRO A 111 11.24 -19.17 6.16
C PRO A 111 12.23 -19.99 5.33
N GLY A 112 12.66 -21.13 5.87
CA GLY A 112 13.46 -22.12 5.13
C GLY A 112 12.64 -22.94 4.13
N PRO A 113 13.30 -23.76 3.29
CA PRO A 113 12.61 -24.71 2.41
C PRO A 113 11.70 -25.64 3.22
N GLY A 114 10.42 -25.73 2.85
CA GLY A 114 9.41 -26.48 3.61
C GLY A 114 8.60 -25.66 4.62
N ASN A 115 8.90 -24.37 4.80
CA ASN A 115 8.26 -23.39 5.70
C ASN A 115 8.26 -23.75 7.21
N PHE A 116 7.88 -24.97 7.58
CA PHE A 116 7.78 -25.47 8.96
C PHE A 116 8.83 -26.54 9.28
N GLY A 117 9.81 -26.75 8.39
CA GLY A 117 10.80 -27.83 8.50
C GLY A 117 10.17 -29.22 8.45
N ASP A 118 10.84 -30.20 9.04
CA ASP A 118 10.36 -31.59 9.18
C ASP A 118 9.51 -31.81 10.46
N THR A 119 9.15 -30.73 11.16
CA THR A 119 8.36 -30.80 12.39
C THR A 119 6.86 -30.73 12.10
N ASP A 120 6.12 -31.73 12.59
CA ASP A 120 4.66 -31.66 12.66
C ASP A 120 4.25 -30.45 13.51
N VAL A 121 3.48 -29.54 12.92
CA VAL A 121 2.95 -28.37 13.62
C VAL A 121 1.92 -28.87 14.65
N VAL A 122 2.35 -28.98 15.92
CA VAL A 122 1.48 -29.38 17.02
C VAL A 122 0.70 -28.17 17.51
N LEU A 123 -0.60 -28.17 17.27
CA LEU A 123 -1.51 -27.12 17.72
C LEU A 123 -2.22 -27.56 18.99
N ASP A 124 -2.35 -26.64 19.95
CA ASP A 124 -3.26 -26.82 21.07
C ASP A 124 -4.71 -26.97 20.55
N GLU A 125 -5.55 -27.74 21.24
CA GLU A 125 -6.95 -27.96 20.84
C GLU A 125 -7.74 -26.64 20.76
N ASN A 126 -7.31 -25.61 21.49
CA ASN A 126 -7.92 -24.29 21.51
C ASN A 126 -7.16 -23.24 20.67
N TRP A 127 -6.23 -23.68 19.82
CA TRP A 127 -5.48 -22.76 18.99
C TRP A 127 -6.39 -22.09 17.95
N SER A 128 -6.29 -20.76 17.85
CA SER A 128 -6.96 -19.97 16.83
C SER A 128 -6.12 -18.73 16.52
N PRO A 129 -6.02 -18.31 15.24
CA PRO A 129 -5.25 -17.11 14.85
C PRO A 129 -5.81 -15.81 15.44
N TYR A 130 -6.97 -15.86 16.10
CA TYR A 130 -7.62 -14.73 16.77
C TYR A 130 -7.54 -14.79 18.30
N ASN A 131 -6.86 -15.79 18.87
CA ASN A 131 -6.83 -16.00 20.31
C ASN A 131 -5.79 -15.11 21.01
N TYR A 132 -5.96 -13.79 20.92
CA TYR A 132 -5.07 -12.80 21.56
C TYR A 132 -5.38 -12.56 23.05
N ASN A 133 -6.46 -13.15 23.57
CA ASN A 133 -7.00 -12.85 24.91
C ASN A 133 -6.57 -13.84 26.00
N LYS A 134 -5.76 -14.86 25.67
CA LYS A 134 -5.20 -15.81 26.65
C LYS A 134 -3.73 -15.45 26.90
N GLY A 135 -3.52 -14.46 27.77
CA GLY A 135 -2.22 -14.14 28.37
C GLY A 135 -2.00 -14.88 29.66
#